data_AF-A0A173MJV6-F1
#
_entry.id   AF-A0A173MJV6-F1
#
_cell.length_a   1.000
_cell.length_b   1.000
_cell.length_c   1.000
_cell.angle_alpha   90.00
_cell.angle_beta   90.00
_cell.angle_gamma   90.00
#
_symmetry.space_group_name_H-M   'P 1'
#
loop_
_entity.id
_entity.type
_entity.pdbx_description
1 polymer ?
#
loop_
_entity_poly.entity_id
_entity_poly.type
_entity_poly.pdbx_seq_one_letter_code
_entity_poly.pdbx_strand_id
1 'polypeptide(L)'
;MISIIPNRTLVTGNIQALWPSEDKADFCVLELIPSSLDAVDSFVNLLDGQEPGLLHIQIARQVQEQYHLQAGMKIACQVRKAPGKLFVIPDSIEVE
;
A
#
# COMPACT_ATOMS: atom_id res chain seq x y z
N MET A 1 -24.90 12.73 -7.53
CA MET A 1 -24.69 11.59 -6.61
C MET A 1 -23.30 11.75 -6.02
N ILE A 2 -23.18 12.07 -4.73
CA ILE A 2 -21.86 12.15 -4.09
C ILE A 2 -21.50 10.70 -3.72
N SER A 3 -20.68 10.04 -4.54
CA SER A 3 -20.06 8.78 -4.12
C SER A 3 -19.05 9.11 -3.04
N ILE A 4 -19.38 8.80 -1.79
CA ILE A 4 -18.42 8.77 -0.70
C ILE A 4 -17.55 7.54 -0.97
N ILE A 5 -16.47 7.72 -1.70
CA ILE A 5 -15.46 6.67 -1.85
C ILE A 5 -14.81 6.54 -0.47
N PRO A 6 -14.88 5.37 0.19
CA PRO A 6 -14.19 5.17 1.45
C PRO A 6 -12.71 5.49 1.23
N ASN A 7 -12.13 6.32 2.08
CA ASN A 7 -10.73 6.76 1.96
C ASN A 7 -9.73 5.71 2.48
N ARG A 8 -10.23 4.55 2.89
CA ARG A 8 -9.48 3.41 3.40
C ARG A 8 -9.97 2.13 2.73
N THR A 9 -9.07 1.23 2.42
CA THR A 9 -9.39 -0.12 1.96
C THR A 9 -8.41 -1.12 2.56
N LEU A 10 -8.83 -2.36 2.71
CA LEU A 10 -7.95 -3.46 3.09
C LEU A 10 -7.28 -4.00 1.83
N VAL A 11 -5.97 -4.11 1.86
CA VAL A 11 -5.16 -4.67 0.78
C VAL A 11 -4.41 -5.86 1.33
N THR A 12 -4.60 -7.01 0.68
CA THR A 12 -3.84 -8.21 0.94
C THR A 12 -3.03 -8.56 -0.29
N GLY A 13 -1.78 -8.97 -0.12
CA GLY A 13 -0.89 -9.21 -1.25
C GLY A 13 0.50 -9.64 -0.86
N ASN A 14 1.32 -9.92 -1.87
CA ASN A 14 2.73 -10.24 -1.69
C ASN A 14 3.58 -9.01 -1.93
N ILE A 15 4.55 -8.78 -1.05
CA ILE A 15 5.56 -7.74 -1.22
C ILE A 15 6.49 -8.18 -2.34
N GLN A 16 6.60 -7.39 -3.41
CA GLN A 16 7.57 -7.62 -4.48
C GLN A 16 8.91 -6.98 -4.15
N ALA A 17 8.85 -5.74 -3.71
CA ALA A 17 10.03 -4.95 -3.43
C ALA A 17 9.72 -3.88 -2.39
N LEU A 18 10.79 -3.42 -1.74
CA LEU A 18 10.73 -2.35 -0.76
C LEU A 18 11.96 -1.47 -0.93
N TRP A 19 11.75 -0.16 -1.04
CA TRP A 19 12.85 0.80 -1.16
C TRP A 19 12.54 2.09 -0.38
N PRO A 20 13.56 2.87 0.01
CA PRO A 20 13.36 4.16 0.65
C PRO A 20 12.61 5.13 -0.26
N SER A 21 11.72 5.96 0.30
CA SER A 21 11.06 7.02 -0.46
C SER A 21 12.05 8.15 -0.74
N GLU A 22 12.17 8.55 -2.01
CA GLU A 22 13.00 9.70 -2.40
C GLU A 22 12.41 11.04 -1.90
N ASP A 23 11.08 11.11 -1.75
CA ASP A 23 10.39 12.32 -1.30
C ASP A 23 10.49 12.54 0.21
N LYS A 24 10.67 11.48 1.01
CA LYS A 24 10.59 11.53 2.48
C LYS A 24 11.52 10.50 3.13
N ALA A 25 12.52 10.99 3.86
CA ALA A 25 13.54 10.16 4.52
C ALA A 25 12.97 9.13 5.54
N ASP A 26 11.83 9.44 6.16
CA ASP A 26 11.19 8.58 7.16
C ASP A 26 10.19 7.56 6.57
N PHE A 27 10.05 7.52 5.24
CA PHE A 27 9.13 6.61 4.55
C PHE A 27 9.88 5.67 3.61
N CYS A 28 9.30 4.50 3.42
CA CYS A 28 9.64 3.54 2.40
C CYS A 28 8.46 3.40 1.44
N VAL A 29 8.75 3.08 0.19
CA VAL A 29 7.77 2.63 -0.78
C VAL A 29 7.74 1.11 -0.73
N LEU A 30 6.56 0.59 -0.45
CA LEU A 30 6.23 -0.82 -0.49
C LEU A 30 5.58 -1.12 -1.83
N GLU A 31 6.20 -1.99 -2.61
CA GLU A 31 5.61 -2.54 -3.81
C GLU A 31 4.90 -3.85 -3.50
N LEU A 32 3.60 -3.88 -3.77
CA LEU A 32 2.74 -4.99 -3.39
C LEU A 32 1.89 -5.42 -4.59
N ILE A 33 1.86 -6.72 -4.85
CA ILE A 33 0.92 -7.33 -5.78
C ILE A 33 -0.29 -7.79 -4.98
N PRO A 34 -1.47 -7.16 -5.17
CA PRO A 34 -2.66 -7.53 -4.44
C PRO A 34 -3.16 -8.91 -4.85
N SER A 35 -3.62 -9.71 -3.89
CA SER A 35 -4.22 -11.02 -4.13
C SER A 35 -5.63 -10.94 -4.72
N SER A 36 -6.31 -9.80 -4.57
CA SER A 36 -7.61 -9.53 -5.16
C SER A 36 -7.63 -8.10 -5.74
N LEU A 37 -7.95 -7.99 -7.02
CA LEU A 37 -7.99 -6.72 -7.74
C LEU A 37 -9.29 -5.94 -7.47
N ASP A 38 -10.40 -6.61 -7.15
CA ASP A 38 -11.71 -5.95 -6.93
C ASP A 38 -11.68 -4.88 -5.82
N ALA A 39 -10.98 -5.13 -4.72
CA ALA A 39 -10.86 -4.18 -3.60
C ALA A 39 -9.95 -2.97 -3.92
N VAL A 40 -9.17 -3.10 -4.99
CA VAL A 40 -8.08 -2.21 -5.37
C VAL A 40 -8.47 -1.37 -6.60
N ASP A 41 -9.22 -1.94 -7.54
CA ASP A 41 -9.62 -1.30 -8.81
C ASP A 41 -10.41 0.00 -8.55
N SER A 42 -11.35 -0.03 -7.60
CA SER A 42 -12.10 1.17 -7.19
C SER A 42 -11.24 2.24 -6.47
N PHE A 43 -10.07 1.87 -5.97
CA PHE A 43 -9.18 2.72 -5.17
C PHE A 43 -8.00 3.27 -5.98
N VAL A 44 -7.53 2.49 -6.97
CA VAL A 44 -6.33 2.72 -7.79
C VAL A 44 -6.63 3.33 -9.15
N ASN A 45 -7.87 3.20 -9.66
CA ASN A 45 -8.34 3.97 -10.82
C ASN A 45 -8.22 5.51 -10.66
N LEU A 46 -7.69 5.99 -9.54
CA LEU A 46 -7.45 7.38 -9.22
C LEU A 46 -5.95 7.74 -9.11
N LEU A 47 -5.05 6.79 -9.40
CA LEU A 47 -3.61 7.00 -9.52
C LEU A 47 -3.25 6.90 -11.00
N ASP A 48 -3.09 8.07 -11.65
CA ASP A 48 -2.69 8.15 -13.05
C ASP A 48 -1.35 7.40 -13.28
N GLY A 49 -1.37 6.42 -14.18
CA GLY A 49 -0.16 5.77 -14.70
C GLY A 49 0.39 4.58 -13.92
N GLN A 50 -0.34 3.99 -12.96
CA GLN A 50 0.09 2.71 -12.36
C GLN A 50 -0.24 1.51 -13.26
N GLU A 51 0.69 0.55 -13.32
CA GLU A 51 0.45 -0.71 -14.01
C GLU A 51 -0.68 -1.49 -13.33
N PRO A 52 -1.62 -2.06 -14.10
CA PRO A 52 -2.71 -2.85 -13.53
C PRO A 52 -2.13 -4.06 -12.78
N GLY A 53 -2.38 -4.11 -11.47
CA GLY A 53 -1.96 -5.23 -10.61
C GLY A 53 -0.70 -4.99 -9.78
N LEU A 54 -0.14 -3.78 -9.76
CA LEU A 54 0.97 -3.41 -8.88
C LEU A 54 0.59 -2.18 -8.04
N LEU A 55 0.86 -2.22 -6.74
CA LEU A 55 0.58 -1.12 -5.82
C LEU A 55 1.86 -0.57 -5.22
N HIS A 56 2.00 0.75 -5.27
CA HIS A 56 3.04 1.46 -4.55
C HIS A 56 2.44 2.17 -3.35
N ILE A 57 2.77 1.68 -2.17
CA ILE A 57 2.20 2.14 -0.91
C ILE A 57 3.31 2.71 -0.04
N GLN A 58 3.12 3.93 0.45
CA GLN A 58 4.04 4.58 1.37
C GLN A 58 3.84 4.00 2.77
N ILE A 59 4.91 3.52 3.38
CA ILE A 59 4.94 3.00 4.75
C ILE A 59 6.02 3.75 5.53
N ALA A 60 5.78 4.04 6.81
CA ALA A 60 6.81 4.65 7.65
C ALA A 60 7.94 3.63 7.88
N ARG A 61 9.20 4.09 7.83
CA ARG A 61 10.39 3.24 7.99
C ARG A 61 10.37 2.46 9.31
N GLN A 62 9.96 3.12 10.39
CA GLN A 62 9.81 2.49 11.71
C GLN A 62 8.85 1.29 11.67
N VAL A 63 7.78 1.38 10.88
CA VAL A 63 6.79 0.30 10.74
C VAL A 63 7.37 -0.84 9.91
N GLN A 64 8.08 -0.52 8.83
CA GLN A 64 8.83 -1.51 8.06
C GLN A 64 9.81 -2.30 8.94
N GLU A 65 10.55 -1.59 9.80
CA GLU A 65 11.53 -2.18 10.73
C GLU A 65 10.84 -2.99 11.84
N GLN A 66 9.73 -2.50 12.40
CA GLN A 66 8.94 -3.16 13.45
C GLN A 66 8.37 -4.51 12.99
N TYR A 67 7.84 -4.57 11.77
CA TYR A 67 7.24 -5.78 11.20
C TYR A 67 8.23 -6.61 10.37
N HIS A 68 9.50 -6.21 10.33
CA HIS A 68 10.56 -6.83 9.53
C HIS A 68 10.14 -7.13 8.08
N LEU A 69 9.43 -6.20 7.44
CA LEU A 69 8.85 -6.43 6.12
C LEU A 69 9.95 -6.60 5.06
N GLN A 70 9.83 -7.67 4.28
CA GLN A 70 10.77 -8.05 3.23
C GLN A 70 10.03 -8.48 1.95
N ALA A 71 10.74 -8.42 0.82
CA ALA A 71 10.27 -8.98 -0.44
C ALA A 71 9.97 -10.48 -0.28
N GLY A 72 8.88 -10.94 -0.90
CA GLY A 72 8.38 -12.31 -0.84
C GLY A 72 7.43 -12.59 0.33
N MET A 73 7.27 -11.68 1.29
CA MET A 73 6.31 -11.86 2.38
C MET A 73 4.89 -11.54 1.93
N LYS A 74 3.93 -12.26 2.49
CA LYS A 74 2.51 -11.94 2.31
C LYS A 74 2.06 -11.05 3.46
N ILE A 75 1.36 -9.98 3.12
CA ILE A 75 0.82 -9.06 4.11
C ILE A 75 -0.65 -8.75 3.86
N ALA A 76 -1.33 -8.40 4.94
CA ALA A 76 -2.61 -7.73 4.93
C ALA A 76 -2.43 -6.37 5.62
N CYS A 77 -2.83 -5.28 4.98
CA CYS A 77 -2.75 -3.97 5.60
C CYS A 77 -3.90 -3.08 5.14
N GLN A 78 -4.35 -2.18 6.02
CA GLN A 78 -5.24 -1.11 5.61
C GLN A 78 -4.41 0.01 4.99
N VAL A 79 -4.81 0.42 3.80
CA VAL A 79 -4.22 1.58 3.12
C VAL A 79 -5.22 2.71 3.10
N ARG A 80 -4.73 3.93 3.28
CA ARG A 80 -5.49 5.16 3.07
C ARG A 80 -5.03 5.86 1.80
N LYS A 81 -5.98 6.42 1.07
CA LYS A 81 -5.68 7.25 -0.09
C LYS A 81 -5.39 8.68 0.36
N ALA A 82 -4.32 9.24 -0.17
CA ALA A 82 -4.01 10.66 -0.16
C ALA A 82 -3.84 11.15 -1.61
N PRO A 83 -3.79 12.47 -1.87
CA PRO A 83 -3.59 12.98 -3.23
C PRO A 83 -2.34 12.38 -3.89
N GLY A 84 -2.53 11.58 -4.94
CA GLY A 84 -1.47 10.92 -5.72
C GLY A 84 -0.70 9.79 -5.02
N LYS A 85 -1.03 9.40 -3.78
CA LYS A 85 -0.25 8.39 -3.02
C LYS A 85 -1.14 7.53 -2.12
N LEU A 86 -0.70 6.29 -1.88
CA LEU A 86 -1.28 5.38 -0.89
C LEU A 86 -0.41 5.37 0.36
N PHE A 87 -1.02 5.28 1.55
CA PHE A 87 -0.29 5.19 2.81
C PHE A 87 -0.80 4.01 3.64
N VAL A 88 0.09 3.21 4.19
CA VAL A 88 -0.27 2.16 5.15
C VAL A 88 -0.71 2.80 6.48
N ILE A 89 -1.73 2.21 7.10
CA ILE A 89 -2.07 2.48 8.50
C ILE A 89 -1.19 1.59 9.38
N PRO A 90 -0.28 2.16 10.20
CA PRO A 90 0.72 1.40 10.96
C PRO A 90 0.15 0.24 11.78
N ASP A 91 -0.95 0.46 12.48
CA ASP A 91 -1.56 -0.52 13.40
C ASP A 91 -2.41 -1.59 12.70
N SER A 92 -2.44 -1.59 11.36
CA SER A 92 -3.29 -2.50 10.57
C SER A 92 -2.51 -3.56 9.81
N ILE A 93 -1.19 -3.63 9.99
CA ILE A 93 -0.34 -4.56 9.27
C ILE A 93 -0.36 -5.91 9.97
N GLU A 94 -0.73 -6.91 9.20
CA GLU A 94 -0.64 -8.32 9.54
C GLU A 94 0.28 -8.98 8.51
N VAL A 95 1.22 -9.78 8.99
CA VAL A 95 2.24 -10.45 8.16
C VAL A 95 2.02 -11.95 8.32
N GLU A 96 1.92 -12.66 7.19
CA GLU A 96 1.72 -14.12 7.12
C GLU A 96 2.99 -14.85 6.67
#